data_AF-A0A077LV50-F1
#
_entry.id   AF-A0A077LV50-F1
#
_cell.length_a   1.000
_cell.length_b   1.000
_cell.length_c   1.000
_cell.angle_alpha   90.00
_cell.angle_beta   90.00
_cell.angle_gamma   90.00
#
_symmetry.space_group_name_H-M   'P 1'
#
loop_
_entity.id
_entity.type
_entity.pdbx_description
1 polymer ?
#
loop_
_entity_poly.entity_id
_entity_poly.type
_entity_poly.pdbx_seq_one_letter_code
_entity_poly.pdbx_strand_id
1 'polypeptide(L)'
;MLTFVSDAQLMLSCAEALVRDAAATTGLRVTLSIWNDRANGIGAVVHESAVEPSTPVWEAVGWVEGGDCLAVHSPSAPTEAFPENGDRTEVTYDIANAAQQLVQVLLWRQGSDPTWPPCPEHPGRHPLRPEDSRWRRDGAVEAEGALALWVCPTGTTAIAIGDLPGGPP
;
A
#
# COMPACT_ATOMS: atom_id res chain seq x y z
N MET A 1 26.58 1.39 7.21
CA MET A 1 26.26 1.83 5.83
C MET A 1 25.66 0.72 4.95
N LEU A 2 25.68 -0.56 5.38
CA LEU A 2 25.11 -1.69 4.62
C LEU A 2 23.59 -1.88 4.77
N THR A 3 22.97 -1.37 5.84
CA THR A 3 21.53 -1.55 6.13
C THR A 3 20.61 -0.70 5.25
N PHE A 4 21.04 0.51 4.89
CA PHE A 4 20.19 1.42 4.11
C PHE A 4 19.91 0.92 2.68
N VAL A 5 20.90 0.29 2.05
CA VAL A 5 20.73 -0.28 0.70
C VAL A 5 19.79 -1.49 0.74
N SER A 6 19.83 -2.29 1.81
CA SER A 6 18.88 -3.40 1.97
C SER A 6 17.45 -2.93 2.24
N ASP A 7 17.27 -1.86 3.03
CA ASP A 7 15.93 -1.33 3.34
C ASP A 7 15.27 -0.74 2.09
N ALA A 8 16.02 0.04 1.31
CA ALA A 8 15.53 0.59 0.05
C ALA A 8 15.13 -0.51 -0.96
N GLN A 9 15.97 -1.54 -1.11
CA GLN A 9 15.67 -2.68 -1.97
C GLN A 9 14.44 -3.46 -1.49
N LEU A 10 14.31 -3.66 -0.18
CA LEU A 10 13.16 -4.29 0.44
C LEU A 10 11.88 -3.53 0.09
N MET A 11 11.82 -2.22 0.39
CA MET A 11 10.64 -1.39 0.14
C MET A 11 10.25 -1.38 -1.34
N LEU A 12 11.22 -1.23 -2.24
CA LEU A 12 10.96 -1.26 -3.69
C LEU A 12 10.37 -2.61 -4.11
N SER A 13 10.94 -3.72 -3.64
CA SER A 13 10.45 -5.07 -3.98
C SER A 13 9.04 -5.35 -3.41
N CYS A 14 8.70 -4.77 -2.26
CA CYS A 14 7.37 -4.90 -1.65
C CYS A 14 6.32 -4.05 -2.38
N ALA A 15 6.73 -2.95 -3.02
CA ALA A 15 5.81 -2.07 -3.75
C ALA A 15 5.38 -2.60 -5.13
N GLU A 16 6.15 -3.51 -5.76
CA GLU A 16 5.90 -3.95 -7.14
C GLU A 16 4.51 -4.54 -7.37
N ALA A 17 4.05 -5.38 -6.42
CA ALA A 17 2.73 -6.01 -6.46
C ALA A 17 1.60 -4.97 -6.39
N LEU A 18 1.75 -4.01 -5.48
CA LEU A 18 0.78 -2.95 -5.24
C LEU A 18 0.66 -1.96 -6.41
N VAL A 19 1.79 -1.58 -7.01
CA VAL A 19 1.81 -0.71 -8.19
C VAL A 19 1.08 -1.38 -9.36
N ARG A 20 1.25 -2.69 -9.53
CA ARG A 20 0.56 -3.50 -10.54
C ARG A 20 -0.95 -3.55 -10.29
N ASP A 21 -1.35 -3.74 -9.04
CA ASP A 21 -2.76 -3.75 -8.61
C ASP A 21 -3.46 -2.44 -8.96
N ALA A 22 -2.88 -1.30 -8.58
CA ALA A 22 -3.43 0.02 -8.87
C ALA A 22 -3.57 0.24 -10.39
N ALA A 23 -2.50 -0.07 -11.13
CA ALA A 23 -2.46 0.00 -12.59
C ALA A 23 -3.54 -0.85 -13.26
N ALA A 24 -3.71 -2.10 -12.83
CA ALA A 24 -4.62 -3.06 -13.45
C ALA A 24 -6.10 -2.75 -13.19
N THR A 25 -6.42 -2.17 -12.03
CA THR A 25 -7.81 -1.97 -11.59
C THR A 25 -8.33 -0.56 -11.83
N THR A 26 -7.45 0.44 -11.95
CA THR A 26 -7.86 1.85 -12.07
C THR A 26 -7.26 2.56 -13.28
N GLY A 27 -6.22 2.00 -13.90
CA GLY A 27 -5.41 2.70 -14.89
C GLY A 27 -4.46 3.77 -14.32
N LEU A 28 -4.56 4.10 -13.04
CA LEU A 28 -3.66 5.05 -12.37
C LEU A 28 -2.24 4.49 -12.31
N ARG A 29 -1.25 5.37 -12.47
CA ARG A 29 0.17 5.04 -12.34
C ARG A 29 0.68 5.64 -11.04
N VAL A 30 0.83 4.81 -10.03
CA VAL A 30 1.47 5.16 -8.75
C VAL A 30 2.85 4.50 -8.69
N THR A 31 3.76 5.07 -7.93
CA THR A 31 5.09 4.52 -7.71
C THR A 31 5.55 4.78 -6.28
N LEU A 32 6.57 4.05 -5.85
CA LEU A 32 7.28 4.28 -4.61
C LEU A 32 8.67 4.85 -4.91
N SER A 33 9.01 5.96 -4.27
CA SER A 33 10.36 6.56 -4.31
C SER A 33 10.97 6.55 -2.92
N ILE A 34 12.27 6.23 -2.84
CA ILE A 34 13.00 6.25 -1.57
C ILE A 34 13.14 7.69 -1.07
N TRP A 35 12.82 7.90 0.20
CA TRP A 35 12.80 9.19 0.86
C TRP A 35 13.52 9.04 2.21
N ASN A 36 14.81 9.33 2.24
CA ASN A 36 15.67 9.06 3.39
C ASN A 36 15.60 10.19 4.42
N ASP A 37 14.46 10.37 5.06
CA ASP A 37 14.26 11.33 6.14
C ASP A 37 14.06 10.61 7.48
N ARG A 38 15.17 10.12 8.03
CA ARG A 38 15.18 9.41 9.31
C ARG A 38 14.77 10.26 10.49
N ALA A 39 14.96 11.58 10.43
CA ALA A 39 14.58 12.47 11.54
C ALA A 39 13.07 12.46 11.75
N ASN A 40 12.32 12.31 10.65
CA ASN A 40 10.87 12.19 10.68
C ASN A 40 10.38 10.74 10.56
N GLY A 41 11.28 9.75 10.50
CA GLY A 41 10.92 8.33 10.42
C GLY A 41 10.41 7.86 9.05
N ILE A 42 10.70 8.63 7.99
CA ILE A 42 10.26 8.35 6.61
C ILE A 42 11.37 7.55 5.91
N GLY A 43 11.00 6.44 5.28
CA GLY A 43 11.89 5.63 4.44
C GLY A 43 11.60 5.76 2.94
N ALA A 44 10.33 5.98 2.59
CA ALA A 44 9.88 6.14 1.22
C ALA A 44 8.60 6.97 1.16
N VAL A 45 8.20 7.30 -0.06
CA VAL A 45 6.95 7.98 -0.36
C VAL A 45 6.24 7.28 -1.52
N VAL A 46 4.92 7.15 -1.43
CA VAL A 46 4.05 6.75 -2.53
C VAL A 46 3.49 7.99 -3.21
N HIS A 47 3.58 8.06 -4.52
CA HIS A 47 3.11 9.21 -5.30
C HIS A 47 2.67 8.80 -6.71
N GLU A 48 2.00 9.71 -7.42
CA GLU A 48 1.70 9.55 -8.84
C GLU A 48 3.00 9.52 -9.64
N SER A 49 3.16 8.55 -10.56
CA SER A 49 4.41 8.31 -11.29
C SER A 49 4.86 9.49 -12.15
N ALA A 50 3.93 10.34 -12.59
CA ALA A 50 4.22 11.51 -13.43
C ALA A 50 4.60 12.77 -12.64
N VAL A 51 4.54 12.72 -11.30
CA VAL A 51 4.75 13.86 -10.42
C VAL A 51 6.01 13.63 -9.59
N GLU A 52 6.87 14.64 -9.51
CA GLU A 52 8.02 14.63 -8.61
C GLU A 52 7.52 14.86 -7.16
N PRO A 53 7.77 13.92 -6.23
CA PRO A 53 7.33 14.05 -4.85
C PRO A 53 8.15 15.15 -4.15
N SER A 54 7.47 16.01 -3.38
CA SER A 54 8.11 17.15 -2.71
C SER A 54 7.71 17.31 -1.24
N THR A 55 6.47 16.95 -0.90
CA THR A 55 5.92 17.13 0.45
C THR A 55 5.37 15.81 0.98
N PRO A 56 6.12 15.04 1.78
CA PRO A 56 5.63 13.82 2.39
C PRO A 56 4.61 14.13 3.49
N VAL A 57 3.45 13.47 3.44
CA VAL A 57 2.40 13.53 4.46
C VAL A 57 2.01 12.11 4.89
N TRP A 58 1.66 11.92 6.17
CA TRP A 58 1.35 10.58 6.71
C TRP A 58 -0.05 10.08 6.36
N GLU A 59 -0.96 11.01 6.10
CA GLU A 59 -2.35 10.71 5.80
C GLU A 59 -2.79 11.58 4.63
N ALA A 60 -3.69 11.05 3.81
CA ALA A 60 -4.31 11.82 2.73
C ALA A 60 -5.21 12.95 3.24
N VAL A 61 -5.47 13.03 4.55
CA VAL A 61 -6.17 14.13 5.19
C VAL A 61 -5.31 15.39 5.09
N GLY A 62 -5.75 16.36 4.29
CA GLY A 62 -5.01 17.59 4.04
C GLY A 62 -4.17 17.56 2.76
N TRP A 63 -4.45 16.65 1.83
CA TRP A 63 -3.82 16.64 0.51
C TRP A 63 -4.37 17.77 -0.38
N VAL A 64 -3.66 18.90 -0.44
CA VAL A 64 -4.20 20.16 -0.96
C VAL A 64 -3.81 20.43 -2.41
N GLU A 65 -2.63 20.00 -2.87
CA GLU A 65 -2.11 20.38 -4.19
C GLU A 65 -1.29 19.25 -4.87
N GLY A 66 -0.75 19.51 -6.06
CA GLY A 66 0.11 18.56 -6.78
C GLY A 66 1.55 18.59 -6.25
N GLY A 67 2.17 17.43 -6.05
CA GLY A 67 3.53 17.29 -5.49
C GLY A 67 3.59 16.73 -4.07
N ASP A 68 2.45 16.72 -3.38
CA ASP A 68 2.25 16.04 -2.10
C ASP A 68 2.28 14.50 -2.30
N CYS A 69 2.94 13.78 -1.40
CA CYS A 69 3.14 12.32 -1.48
C CYS A 69 2.90 11.65 -0.12
N LEU A 70 2.52 10.37 -0.13
CA LEU A 70 2.20 9.64 1.10
C LEU A 70 3.45 9.00 1.68
N ALA A 71 3.84 9.42 2.87
CA ALA A 71 4.98 8.90 3.60
C ALA A 71 4.76 7.43 3.99
N VAL A 72 5.84 6.66 3.89
CA VAL A 72 5.93 5.27 4.36
C VAL A 72 7.08 5.20 5.35
N HIS A 73 6.84 4.53 6.47
CA HIS A 73 7.87 4.31 7.48
C HIS A 73 9.06 3.54 6.90
N SER A 74 10.26 3.85 7.41
CA SER A 74 11.40 2.97 7.17
C SER A 74 11.14 1.60 7.81
N PRO A 75 11.60 0.49 7.21
CA PRO A 75 11.54 -0.82 7.86
C PRO A 75 12.18 -0.75 9.25
N SER A 76 11.42 -1.16 10.27
CA SER A 76 11.91 -1.18 11.64
C SER A 76 12.89 -2.34 11.84
N ALA A 77 13.90 -2.19 12.69
CA ALA A 77 14.73 -3.33 13.04
C ALA A 77 13.92 -4.34 13.87
N PRO A 78 14.08 -5.66 13.65
CA PRO A 78 13.49 -6.68 14.51
C PRO A 78 13.99 -6.54 15.94
N THR A 79 13.09 -6.74 16.90
CA THR A 79 13.40 -6.71 18.34
C THR A 79 13.06 -8.05 18.98
N GLU A 80 13.53 -8.31 20.21
CA GLU A 80 13.14 -9.55 20.91
C GLU A 80 11.63 -9.63 21.16
N ALA A 81 10.97 -8.49 21.40
CA ALA A 81 9.53 -8.41 21.63
C ALA A 81 8.71 -8.48 20.33
N PHE A 82 9.29 -8.02 19.22
CA PHE A 82 8.68 -7.95 17.90
C PHE A 82 9.69 -8.41 16.85
N PRO A 83 9.96 -9.72 16.76
CA PRO A 83 10.93 -10.28 15.81
C PRO A 83 10.53 -10.09 14.35
N GLU A 84 9.26 -9.80 14.10
CA GLU A 84 8.69 -9.52 12.79
C GLU A 84 8.98 -8.12 12.25
N ASN A 85 9.43 -7.18 13.08
CA ASN A 85 9.58 -5.80 12.62
C ASN A 85 10.54 -5.72 11.43
N GLY A 86 10.15 -4.93 10.44
CA GLY A 86 10.85 -4.71 9.18
C GLY A 86 10.86 -5.90 8.24
N ASP A 87 10.03 -6.92 8.49
CA ASP A 87 9.87 -8.02 7.55
C ASP A 87 9.11 -7.58 6.29
N ARG A 88 9.08 -8.46 5.29
CA ARG A 88 8.40 -8.18 4.02
C ARG A 88 6.89 -7.99 4.20
N THR A 89 6.28 -8.61 5.20
CA THR A 89 4.84 -8.55 5.44
C THR A 89 4.44 -7.18 5.98
N GLU A 90 5.10 -6.71 7.05
CA GLU A 90 4.87 -5.39 7.63
C GLU A 90 5.12 -4.29 6.59
N VAL A 91 6.25 -4.35 5.88
CA VAL A 91 6.59 -3.35 4.86
C VAL A 91 5.57 -3.35 3.71
N THR A 92 5.09 -4.51 3.26
CA THR A 92 4.05 -4.58 2.21
C THR A 92 2.73 -3.98 2.70
N TYR A 93 2.33 -4.27 3.94
CA TYR A 93 1.13 -3.72 4.55
C TYR A 93 1.18 -2.19 4.67
N ASP A 94 2.30 -1.63 5.13
CA ASP A 94 2.46 -0.17 5.27
C ASP A 94 2.41 0.55 3.92
N ILE A 95 3.10 0.02 2.90
CA ILE A 95 3.05 0.56 1.54
C ILE A 95 1.61 0.46 1.00
N ALA A 96 0.92 -0.66 1.21
CA ALA A 96 -0.46 -0.87 0.76
C ALA A 96 -1.44 0.14 1.37
N ASN A 97 -1.29 0.46 2.66
CA ASN A 97 -2.07 1.51 3.32
C ASN A 97 -1.84 2.88 2.67
N ALA A 98 -0.57 3.27 2.48
CA ALA A 98 -0.22 4.54 1.85
C ALA A 98 -0.75 4.64 0.41
N ALA A 99 -0.58 3.60 -0.40
CA ALA A 99 -1.07 3.61 -1.77
C ALA A 99 -2.60 3.56 -1.87
N GLN A 100 -3.28 2.85 -0.95
CA GLN A 100 -4.73 2.90 -0.87
C GLN A 100 -5.21 4.34 -0.70
N GLN A 101 -4.64 5.07 0.27
CA GLN A 101 -5.01 6.47 0.48
C GLN A 101 -4.74 7.32 -0.77
N LEU A 102 -3.59 7.15 -1.43
CA LEU A 102 -3.27 7.81 -2.71
C LEU A 102 -4.28 7.54 -3.80
N VAL A 103 -4.51 6.27 -4.11
CA VAL A 103 -5.39 5.88 -5.21
C VAL A 103 -6.82 6.38 -4.97
N GLN A 104 -7.32 6.29 -3.75
CA GLN A 104 -8.66 6.78 -3.40
C GLN A 104 -8.79 8.31 -3.63
N VAL A 105 -7.78 9.09 -3.26
CA VAL A 105 -7.78 10.54 -3.52
C VAL A 105 -7.66 10.85 -5.00
N LEU A 106 -6.80 10.14 -5.75
CA LEU A 106 -6.67 10.34 -7.19
C LEU A 106 -7.98 10.03 -7.93
N LEU A 107 -8.64 8.92 -7.59
CA LEU A 107 -9.95 8.57 -8.14
C LEU A 107 -10.99 9.64 -7.83
N TRP A 108 -11.04 10.10 -6.58
CA TRP A 108 -11.95 11.17 -6.18
C TRP A 108 -11.70 12.48 -6.95
N ARG A 109 -10.44 12.89 -7.11
CA ARG A 109 -10.05 14.08 -7.89
C ARG A 109 -10.45 13.97 -9.37
N GLN A 110 -10.50 12.76 -9.92
CA GLN A 110 -10.93 12.49 -11.29
C GLN A 110 -12.47 12.37 -11.42
N GLY A 111 -13.22 12.43 -10.32
CA GLY A 111 -14.67 12.21 -10.32
C GLY A 111 -15.09 10.75 -10.48
N SER A 112 -14.16 9.81 -10.28
CA SER A 112 -14.40 8.37 -10.27
C SER A 112 -14.78 7.86 -8.87
N ASP A 113 -15.32 6.64 -8.79
CA ASP A 113 -15.62 5.99 -7.51
C ASP A 113 -14.32 5.79 -6.70
N PRO A 114 -14.18 6.39 -5.50
CA PRO A 114 -12.98 6.26 -4.70
C PRO A 114 -12.93 4.97 -3.87
N THR A 115 -13.84 4.01 -4.04
CA THR A 115 -13.82 2.73 -3.31
C THR A 115 -12.77 1.76 -3.87
N TRP A 116 -11.49 2.06 -3.62
CA TRP A 116 -10.36 1.25 -4.08
C TRP A 116 -9.55 0.59 -2.94
N PRO A 117 -9.14 -0.69 -3.06
CA PRO A 117 -9.57 -1.63 -4.09
C PRO A 117 -11.06 -1.96 -4.03
N PRO A 118 -11.74 -2.19 -5.17
CA PRO A 118 -13.16 -2.48 -5.17
C PRO A 118 -13.45 -3.81 -4.47
N CYS A 119 -14.43 -3.83 -3.57
CA CYS A 119 -14.89 -5.07 -2.96
C CYS A 119 -15.84 -5.82 -3.90
N PRO A 120 -15.54 -7.07 -4.30
CA PRO A 120 -16.42 -7.86 -5.18
C PRO A 120 -17.74 -8.26 -4.51
N GLU A 121 -17.75 -8.44 -3.18
CA GLU A 121 -18.97 -8.74 -2.41
C GLU A 121 -19.88 -7.51 -2.26
N HIS A 122 -19.29 -6.31 -2.21
CA HIS A 122 -20.01 -5.07 -1.95
C HIS A 122 -19.57 -3.93 -2.88
N PRO A 123 -19.86 -4.02 -4.20
CA PRO A 123 -19.41 -3.03 -5.17
C PRO A 123 -19.88 -1.61 -4.83
N GLY A 124 -18.96 -0.65 -4.85
CA GLY A 124 -19.24 0.78 -4.61
C GLY A 124 -19.63 1.14 -3.16
N ARG A 125 -19.57 0.19 -2.21
CA ARG A 125 -19.94 0.44 -0.80
C ARG A 125 -18.76 0.72 0.10
N HIS A 126 -17.72 -0.10 -0.02
CA HIS A 126 -16.49 0.06 0.73
C HIS A 126 -15.31 -0.53 -0.06
N PRO A 127 -14.10 -0.01 0.17
CA PRO A 127 -12.91 -0.64 -0.36
C PRO A 127 -12.61 -1.96 0.38
N LEU A 128 -11.81 -2.83 -0.24
CA LEU A 128 -11.02 -3.82 0.51
C LEU A 128 -9.97 -3.08 1.35
N ARG A 129 -9.60 -3.61 2.52
CA ARG A 129 -8.58 -3.04 3.39
C ARG A 129 -7.31 -3.87 3.37
N PRO A 130 -6.12 -3.25 3.39
CA PRO A 130 -4.90 -4.02 3.56
C PRO A 130 -4.92 -4.66 4.94
N GLU A 131 -4.49 -5.91 5.03
CA GLU A 131 -4.34 -6.64 6.28
C GLU A 131 -3.07 -7.48 6.20
N ASP A 132 -2.34 -7.52 7.31
CA ASP A 132 -1.18 -8.40 7.47
C ASP A 132 -1.68 -9.85 7.53
N SER A 133 -1.13 -10.70 6.65
CA SER A 133 -1.61 -12.07 6.44
C SER A 133 -1.53 -12.95 7.69
N ARG A 134 -0.70 -12.58 8.68
CA ARG A 134 -0.51 -13.32 9.94
C ARG A 134 -1.65 -13.14 10.93
N TRP A 135 -2.41 -12.04 10.83
CA TRP A 135 -3.46 -11.70 11.79
C TRP A 135 -4.83 -12.28 11.43
N ARG A 136 -4.97 -12.83 10.22
CA ARG A 136 -6.22 -13.45 9.79
C ARG A 136 -6.40 -14.83 10.43
N ARG A 137 -7.05 -14.87 11.60
CA ARG A 137 -7.22 -16.08 12.42
C ARG A 137 -8.35 -17.03 12.01
N ASP A 138 -9.25 -16.63 11.10
CA ASP A 138 -10.47 -17.42 10.85
C ASP A 138 -10.68 -17.74 9.36
N GLY A 139 -10.29 -18.97 8.98
CA GLY A 139 -11.06 -19.85 8.08
C GLY A 139 -11.18 -19.48 6.60
N ALA A 140 -10.54 -18.43 6.10
CA ALA A 140 -10.63 -18.06 4.70
C ALA A 140 -9.29 -18.23 3.99
N VAL A 141 -9.36 -18.94 2.85
CA VAL A 141 -8.29 -19.37 1.94
C VAL A 141 -6.98 -18.65 2.21
N GLU A 142 -6.04 -19.37 2.82
CA GLU A 142 -4.63 -18.95 2.83
C GLU A 142 -4.25 -18.76 1.36
N ALA A 143 -4.04 -17.51 0.95
CA ALA A 143 -3.16 -17.27 -0.18
C ALA A 143 -1.77 -17.67 0.32
N GLU A 144 -1.48 -18.96 0.23
CA GLU A 144 -0.27 -19.57 0.80
C GLU A 144 0.96 -18.81 0.27
N GLY A 145 1.75 -18.23 1.18
CA GLY A 145 2.91 -17.41 0.83
C GLY A 145 2.64 -15.93 0.54
N ALA A 146 1.39 -15.45 0.66
CA ALA A 146 1.07 -14.04 0.54
C ALA A 146 1.60 -13.23 1.73
N LEU A 147 2.30 -12.13 1.43
CA LEU A 147 2.86 -11.23 2.44
C LEU A 147 1.77 -10.42 3.14
N ALA A 148 0.81 -9.89 2.38
CA ALA A 148 -0.32 -9.13 2.88
C ALA A 148 -1.53 -9.31 1.94
N LEU A 149 -2.72 -8.98 2.44
CA LEU A 149 -4.00 -9.25 1.78
C LEU A 149 -4.83 -7.98 1.65
N TRP A 150 -5.65 -7.92 0.61
CA TRP A 150 -6.82 -7.04 0.50
C TRP A 150 -8.05 -7.76 1.03
N VAL A 151 -8.64 -7.29 2.13
CA VAL A 151 -9.70 -7.99 2.86
C VAL A 151 -11.00 -7.17 2.90
N CYS A 152 -12.13 -7.87 2.74
CA CYS A 152 -13.45 -7.27 2.93
C CYS A 152 -13.70 -7.02 4.43
N PRO A 153 -13.94 -5.77 4.88
CA PRO A 153 -14.15 -5.46 6.28
C PRO A 153 -15.42 -6.07 6.90
N THR A 154 -16.38 -6.50 6.08
CA THR A 154 -17.68 -6.99 6.55
C THR A 154 -18.05 -8.36 5.98
N GLY A 155 -17.11 -9.04 5.33
CA GLY A 155 -17.38 -10.26 4.59
C GLY A 155 -16.16 -11.18 4.53
N THR A 156 -16.07 -12.02 3.52
CA THR A 156 -15.12 -13.15 3.50
C THR A 156 -14.01 -13.02 2.47
N THR A 157 -14.16 -12.10 1.51
CA THR A 157 -13.19 -11.87 0.46
C THR A 157 -11.83 -11.52 1.08
N ALA A 158 -10.82 -12.25 0.67
CA ALA A 158 -9.43 -11.82 0.75
C ALA A 158 -8.70 -12.17 -0.53
N ILE A 159 -7.88 -11.25 -0.99
CA ILE A 159 -7.11 -11.36 -2.22
C ILE A 159 -5.68 -10.98 -1.87
N ALA A 160 -4.68 -11.72 -2.33
CA ALA A 160 -3.30 -11.32 -2.11
C ALA A 160 -3.02 -9.97 -2.79
N ILE A 161 -2.21 -9.13 -2.15
CA ILE A 161 -1.74 -7.90 -2.77
C ILE A 161 -0.87 -8.27 -3.98
N GLY A 162 -1.20 -7.74 -5.16
CA GLY A 162 -0.62 -8.11 -6.45
C GLY A 162 -1.52 -8.96 -7.35
N ASP A 163 -2.60 -9.51 -6.78
CA ASP A 163 -3.52 -10.44 -7.46
C ASP A 163 -4.91 -9.84 -7.65
N LEU A 164 -5.08 -8.51 -7.55
CA LEU A 164 -6.39 -7.92 -7.87
C LEU A 164 -6.73 -8.17 -9.34
N PRO A 165 -7.93 -8.71 -9.63
CA PRO A 165 -8.35 -8.91 -11.01
C PRO A 165 -8.48 -7.56 -11.69
N GLY A 166 -7.87 -7.41 -12.87
CA GLY A 166 -8.06 -6.21 -13.69
C GLY A 166 -9.54 -5.96 -13.93
N GLY A 167 -9.96 -4.70 -13.84
CA GLY A 167 -11.34 -4.32 -14.13
C GLY A 167 -11.69 -4.61 -15.60
N PRO A 168 -12.98 -4.72 -15.95
CA PRO A 168 -13.34 -4.71 -17.37
C PRO A 168 -12.89 -3.38 -18.02
N PRO A 169 -12.48 -3.41 -19.30
CA PRO A 169 -12.01 -2.24 -20.04
C PRO A 169 -13.09 -1.16 -20.23
#